data_AF-A0A8S3IMN3-F1
#
_entry.id   AF-A0A8S3IMN3-F1
#
_cell.length_a   1.000
_cell.length_b   1.000
_cell.length_c   1.000
_cell.angle_alpha   90.00
_cell.angle_beta   90.00
_cell.angle_gamma   90.00
#
_symmetry.space_group_name_H-M   'P 1'
#
loop_
_entity.id
_entity.type
_entity.pdbx_description
1 polymer ?
#
loop_
_entity_poly.entity_id
_entity_poly.type
_entity_poly.pdbx_seq_one_letter_code
_entity_poly.pdbx_strand_id
1 'polypeptide(L)'
;EDKTLPQINTVLPLLKKGVGIHHSGLLPIIKETIEILFGEGLIKALFATETFSMGLNMPARTVLFTAARKFDGKELRWITSGEYIQMSGRAGRRGKDDRGIVVLIIDERMSPTTAKEIVKGKADALNSSFKLTYNMVLNLLRVEGINPEFMLERSFYQFQHYSTIPALVEKLKNCEQQYEAMKIENEEEVARYYKLKKKLELVQDQMSVMMNEPKYLLPFLQPGRLVT
;
A
#
# COMPACT_ATOMS: atom_id res chain seq x y z
N GLU A 1 24.16 26.05 -25.25
CA GLU A 1 22.72 26.41 -25.35
C GLU A 1 21.92 25.79 -24.19
N ASP A 2 22.17 24.54 -23.82
CA ASP A 2 21.40 23.85 -22.75
C ASP A 2 21.45 24.47 -21.34
N LYS A 3 22.45 25.29 -21.03
CA LYS A 3 22.56 25.97 -19.71
C LYS A 3 21.45 26.99 -19.45
N THR A 4 20.77 27.47 -20.49
CA THR A 4 19.69 28.47 -20.37
C THR A 4 18.30 27.84 -20.36
N LEU A 5 18.20 26.51 -20.28
CA LEU A 5 16.92 25.82 -20.22
C LEU A 5 16.06 26.32 -19.04
N PRO A 6 14.74 26.50 -19.24
CA PRO A 6 13.85 27.04 -18.20
C PRO A 6 13.91 26.28 -16.88
N GLN A 7 14.04 24.95 -16.92
CA GLN A 7 14.15 24.12 -15.72
C GLN A 7 15.37 24.48 -14.87
N ILE A 8 16.53 24.74 -15.49
CA ILE A 8 17.76 25.13 -14.78
C ILE A 8 17.56 26.50 -14.11
N ASN A 9 17.03 27.47 -14.86
CA ASN A 9 16.80 28.83 -14.37
C ASN A 9 15.78 28.88 -13.23
N THR A 10 14.84 27.94 -13.19
CA THR A 10 13.81 27.85 -12.14
C THR A 10 14.34 27.18 -10.87
N VAL A 11 15.17 26.14 -11.02
CA VAL A 11 15.71 25.36 -9.89
C VAL A 11 16.84 26.10 -9.18
N LEU A 12 17.70 26.82 -9.90
CA LEU A 12 18.89 27.47 -9.32
C LEU A 12 18.57 28.45 -8.16
N PRO A 13 17.56 29.35 -8.24
CA PRO A 13 17.18 30.21 -7.12
C PRO A 13 16.71 29.45 -5.87
N LEU A 14 16.07 28.28 -6.04
CA LEU A 14 15.63 27.44 -4.92
C LEU A 14 16.82 26.77 -4.23
N LEU A 15 17.75 26.23 -5.03
CA LEU A 15 18.97 25.61 -4.51
C LEU A 15 19.83 26.62 -3.74
N LYS A 16 19.93 27.87 -4.21
CA LYS A 16 20.60 28.96 -3.49
C LYS A 16 19.97 29.27 -2.12
N LYS A 17 18.70 28.94 -1.91
CA LYS A 17 18.00 29.05 -0.62
C LYS A 17 18.08 27.76 0.21
N GLY A 18 18.79 26.74 -0.26
CA GLY A 18 18.88 25.43 0.41
C GLY A 18 17.63 24.56 0.25
N VAL A 19 16.81 24.80 -0.79
CA VAL A 19 15.59 24.04 -1.09
C VAL A 19 15.79 23.25 -2.38
N GLY A 20 15.71 21.92 -2.30
CA GLY A 20 15.85 21.01 -3.42
C GLY A 20 14.52 20.36 -3.82
N ILE A 21 14.42 19.97 -5.09
CA ILE A 21 13.30 19.20 -5.65
C ILE A 21 13.90 17.96 -6.35
N HIS A 22 13.35 16.77 -6.15
CA HIS A 22 13.82 15.52 -6.76
C HIS A 22 12.66 14.66 -7.26
N HIS A 23 12.54 14.50 -8.57
CA HIS A 23 11.57 13.61 -9.20
C HIS A 23 12.04 13.16 -10.58
N SER A 24 11.40 12.13 -11.15
CA SER A 24 11.77 11.54 -12.45
C SER A 24 11.74 12.52 -13.63
N GLY A 25 10.95 13.59 -13.55
CA GLY A 25 10.80 14.63 -14.57
C GLY A 25 11.91 15.69 -14.62
N LEU A 26 12.91 15.61 -13.73
CA LEU A 26 14.10 16.47 -13.80
C LEU A 26 15.13 15.89 -14.79
N LEU A 27 15.86 16.79 -15.46
CA LEU A 27 17.01 16.41 -16.27
C LEU A 27 18.02 15.60 -15.43
N PRO A 28 18.63 14.52 -15.96
CA PRO A 28 19.58 13.68 -15.23
C PRO A 28 20.68 14.49 -14.51
N ILE A 29 21.29 15.45 -15.21
CA ILE A 29 22.34 16.29 -14.64
C ILE A 29 21.87 17.15 -13.46
N ILE A 30 20.61 17.59 -13.47
CA ILE A 30 20.02 18.35 -12.36
C ILE A 30 19.79 17.42 -11.16
N LYS A 31 19.29 16.20 -11.38
CA LYS A 31 19.10 15.21 -10.31
C LYS A 31 20.40 14.89 -9.60
N GLU A 32 21.46 14.58 -10.37
CA GLU A 32 22.80 14.31 -9.83
C GLU A 32 23.35 15.52 -9.05
N THR A 33 23.17 16.74 -9.58
CA THR A 33 23.61 17.95 -8.88
C THR A 33 22.89 18.12 -7.53
N ILE A 34 21.57 17.89 -7.49
CA ILE A 34 20.78 18.00 -6.27
C ILE A 34 21.18 16.94 -5.25
N GLU A 35 21.45 15.72 -5.71
CA GLU A 35 21.96 14.62 -4.89
C GLU A 35 23.31 14.99 -4.25
N ILE A 36 24.26 15.53 -5.03
CA ILE A 36 25.56 16.00 -4.52
C ILE A 36 25.37 17.09 -3.47
N LEU A 37 24.60 18.15 -3.79
CA LEU A 37 24.35 19.26 -2.88
C LEU A 37 23.64 18.83 -1.58
N PHE A 38 22.78 17.82 -1.66
CA PHE A 38 22.13 17.23 -0.48
C PHE A 38 23.12 16.43 0.37
N GLY A 39 23.97 15.60 -0.26
CA GLY A 39 25.03 14.85 0.43
C GLY A 39 26.06 15.75 1.13
N GLU A 40 26.38 16.89 0.54
CA GLU A 40 27.24 17.93 1.14
C GLU A 40 26.53 18.76 2.23
N GLY A 41 25.20 18.59 2.38
CA GLY A 41 24.41 19.29 3.38
C GLY A 41 24.12 20.76 3.05
N LEU A 42 24.28 21.18 1.79
CA LEU A 42 23.94 22.52 1.31
C LEU A 42 22.42 22.70 1.16
N ILE A 43 21.71 21.63 0.85
CA ILE A 43 20.24 21.57 0.83
C ILE A 43 19.73 21.21 2.24
N LYS A 44 18.87 22.07 2.80
CA LYS A 44 18.28 21.89 4.13
C LYS A 44 16.89 21.25 4.07
N ALA A 45 16.16 21.48 2.98
CA ALA A 45 14.85 20.89 2.71
C ALA A 45 14.83 20.30 1.30
N LEU A 46 14.50 19.01 1.18
CA LEU A 46 14.39 18.31 -0.09
C LEU A 46 12.97 17.77 -0.27
N PHE A 47 12.31 18.19 -1.34
CA PHE A 47 11.02 17.65 -1.75
C PHE A 47 11.26 16.56 -2.78
N ALA A 48 10.95 15.31 -2.44
CA ALA A 48 11.29 14.16 -3.28
C ALA A 48 10.09 13.24 -3.51
N THR A 49 10.05 12.60 -4.68
CA THR A 49 9.16 11.46 -4.94
C THR A 49 9.74 10.16 -4.36
N GLU A 50 8.91 9.13 -4.29
CA GLU A 50 9.27 7.80 -3.74
C GLU A 50 10.58 7.23 -4.30
N THR A 51 10.90 7.48 -5.56
CA THR A 51 12.14 7.00 -6.20
C THR A 51 13.41 7.43 -5.47
N PHE A 52 13.39 8.55 -4.72
CA PHE A 52 14.57 8.99 -3.98
C PHE A 52 14.95 8.06 -2.83
N SER A 53 13.96 7.40 -2.18
CA SER A 53 14.27 6.42 -1.14
C SER A 53 14.85 5.12 -1.70
N MET A 54 14.74 4.90 -3.02
CA MET A 54 15.24 3.74 -3.74
C MET A 54 16.54 4.09 -4.49
N GLY A 55 17.71 3.96 -3.83
CA GLY A 55 18.98 3.89 -4.58
C GLY A 55 20.17 4.67 -4.06
N LEU A 56 20.04 5.49 -3.01
CA LEU A 56 21.17 6.29 -2.53
C LEU A 56 21.33 6.23 -1.01
N ASN A 57 22.56 6.31 -0.51
CA ASN A 57 22.85 6.38 0.92
C ASN A 57 22.81 7.84 1.41
N MET A 58 21.67 8.51 1.24
CA MET A 58 21.49 9.92 1.61
C MET A 58 20.48 10.05 2.77
N PRO A 59 20.93 9.91 4.03
CA PRO A 59 20.06 10.07 5.19
C PRO A 59 19.78 11.53 5.52
N ALA A 60 18.58 11.82 6.00
CA ALA A 60 18.14 13.10 6.53
C ALA A 60 17.92 12.98 8.04
N ARG A 61 17.91 14.10 8.79
CA ARG A 61 17.50 14.05 10.21
C ARG A 61 16.01 13.73 10.37
N THR A 62 15.20 14.27 9.46
CA THR A 62 13.74 14.20 9.50
C THR A 62 13.19 13.77 8.16
N VAL A 63 12.22 12.86 8.15
CA VAL A 63 11.41 12.51 6.98
C VAL A 63 9.98 12.94 7.25
N LEU A 64 9.39 13.64 6.29
CA LEU A 64 7.99 14.07 6.35
C LEU A 64 7.23 13.46 5.18
N PHE A 65 6.15 12.76 5.48
CA PHE A 65 5.19 12.26 4.52
C PHE A 65 4.05 13.27 4.40
N THR A 66 3.90 13.85 3.21
CA THR A 66 2.84 14.82 2.92
C THR A 66 1.47 14.16 2.79
N ALA A 67 1.44 12.88 2.41
CA ALA A 67 0.24 12.08 2.31
C ALA A 67 0.55 10.61 2.62
N ALA A 68 -0.42 9.91 3.20
CA ALA A 68 -0.35 8.47 3.44
C ALA A 68 -0.92 7.63 2.28
N ARG A 69 -1.41 8.28 1.23
CA ARG A 69 -1.97 7.64 0.03
C ARG A 69 -1.11 7.97 -1.17
N LYS A 70 -0.98 7.01 -2.08
CA LYS A 70 -0.31 7.18 -3.37
C LYS A 70 -1.11 6.53 -4.50
N PHE A 71 -0.90 7.05 -5.70
CA PHE A 71 -1.45 6.46 -6.91
C PHE A 71 -0.41 5.50 -7.50
N ASP A 72 -0.77 4.24 -7.70
CA ASP A 72 0.13 3.20 -8.22
C ASP A 72 0.00 2.95 -9.73
N GLY A 73 -0.72 3.85 -10.42
CA GLY A 73 -1.08 3.70 -11.83
C GLY A 73 -2.48 3.12 -12.05
N LYS A 74 -3.10 2.52 -11.02
CA LYS A 74 -4.45 1.94 -11.10
C LYS A 74 -5.39 2.56 -10.10
N GLU A 75 -4.98 2.65 -8.84
CA GLU A 75 -5.83 3.13 -7.76
C GLU A 75 -5.08 4.03 -6.78
N LEU A 76 -5.85 4.84 -6.06
CA LEU A 76 -5.34 5.64 -4.95
C LEU A 76 -5.40 4.81 -3.68
N ARG A 77 -4.32 4.10 -3.37
CA ARG A 77 -4.22 3.22 -2.20
C ARG A 77 -3.39 3.82 -1.07
N TRP A 78 -3.51 3.24 0.11
CA TRP A 78 -2.60 3.52 1.23
C TRP A 78 -1.19 3.00 0.92
N ILE A 79 -0.18 3.69 1.42
CA ILE A 79 1.20 3.18 1.40
C ILE A 79 1.27 1.88 2.20
N THR A 80 2.04 0.91 1.72
CA THR A 80 2.26 -0.32 2.49
C THR A 80 3.21 -0.06 3.66
N SER A 81 3.24 -0.99 4.61
CA SER A 81 4.20 -0.89 5.71
C SER A 81 5.64 -1.03 5.21
N GLY A 82 5.91 -1.87 4.21
CA GLY A 82 7.23 -1.96 3.57
C GLY A 82 7.68 -0.64 2.93
N GLU A 83 6.79 0.03 2.19
CA GLU A 83 7.04 1.34 1.59
C GLU A 83 7.31 2.41 2.67
N TYR A 84 6.50 2.41 3.73
CA TYR A 84 6.71 3.29 4.87
C TYR A 84 8.08 3.07 5.51
N ILE A 85 8.43 1.81 5.85
CA ILE A 85 9.72 1.45 6.45
C ILE A 85 10.89 1.90 5.58
N GLN A 86 10.82 1.69 4.26
CA GLN A 86 11.86 2.08 3.33
C GLN A 86 12.07 3.61 3.29
N MET A 87 10.99 4.37 3.22
CA MET A 87 11.05 5.84 3.18
C MET A 87 11.45 6.43 4.54
N SER A 88 10.82 5.94 5.63
CA SER A 88 11.08 6.42 6.99
C SER A 88 12.48 6.07 7.47
N GLY A 89 13.06 4.96 6.97
CA GLY A 89 14.43 4.54 7.25
C GLY A 89 15.50 5.51 6.77
N ARG A 90 15.13 6.55 6.01
CA ARG A 90 16.01 7.67 5.67
C ARG A 90 16.14 8.72 6.78
N ALA A 91 15.31 8.65 7.82
CA ALA A 91 15.40 9.53 8.98
C ALA A 91 16.48 9.05 9.97
N GLY A 92 17.30 9.98 10.45
CA GLY A 92 18.41 9.77 11.38
C GLY A 92 19.73 9.51 10.66
N ARG A 93 20.71 10.40 10.87
CA ARG A 93 22.05 10.27 10.31
C ARG A 93 22.98 9.64 11.36
N ARG A 94 23.56 8.48 11.03
CA ARG A 94 24.49 7.75 11.90
C ARG A 94 25.64 8.65 12.35
N GLY A 95 25.82 8.78 13.66
CA GLY A 95 26.88 9.59 14.27
C GLY A 95 26.67 11.11 14.22
N LYS A 96 25.54 11.61 13.70
CA LYS A 96 25.22 13.04 13.66
C LYS A 96 23.92 13.40 14.39
N ASP A 97 22.94 12.49 14.43
CA ASP A 97 21.66 12.70 15.11
C ASP A 97 21.44 11.63 16.18
N ASP A 98 20.88 12.02 17.34
CA ASP A 98 20.53 11.09 18.42
C ASP A 98 19.36 10.15 18.03
N ARG A 99 18.46 10.65 17.19
CA ARG A 99 17.28 9.92 16.69
C ARG A 99 16.82 10.48 15.34
N GLY A 100 16.20 9.62 14.53
CA GLY A 100 15.45 10.02 13.34
C GLY A 100 14.04 10.49 13.72
N ILE A 101 13.57 11.56 13.08
CA ILE A 101 12.20 12.06 13.26
C ILE A 101 11.40 11.73 12.01
N VAL A 102 10.24 11.11 12.19
CA VAL A 102 9.32 10.78 11.09
C VAL A 102 7.98 11.43 11.38
N VAL A 103 7.47 12.21 10.43
CA VAL A 103 6.17 12.89 10.54
C VAL A 103 5.28 12.40 9.41
N LEU A 104 4.12 11.83 9.74
CA LEU A 104 3.10 11.41 8.79
C LEU A 104 1.90 12.35 8.89
N ILE A 105 1.63 13.11 7.82
CA ILE A 105 0.41 13.91 7.71
C ILE A 105 -0.75 12.97 7.35
N ILE A 106 -1.79 12.98 8.18
CA ILE A 106 -2.98 12.14 8.05
C ILE A 106 -4.21 12.99 7.71
N ASP A 107 -5.17 12.40 7.00
CA ASP A 107 -6.47 12.98 6.71
C ASP A 107 -7.58 12.32 7.57
N GLU A 108 -8.77 12.93 7.61
CA GLU A 108 -9.94 12.39 8.36
C GLU A 108 -10.41 11.02 7.85
N ARG A 109 -9.98 10.60 6.66
CA ARG A 109 -10.38 9.33 6.04
C ARG A 109 -9.57 8.16 6.57
N MET A 110 -8.48 8.41 7.29
CA MET A 110 -7.63 7.36 7.83
C MET A 110 -8.24 6.74 9.09
N SER A 111 -8.55 5.45 9.03
CA SER A 111 -8.94 4.69 10.22
C SER A 111 -7.73 4.44 11.14
N PRO A 112 -7.94 4.34 12.47
CA PRO A 112 -6.85 4.03 13.42
C PRO A 112 -6.17 2.68 13.15
N THR A 113 -6.90 1.69 12.62
CA THR A 113 -6.36 0.38 12.26
C THR A 113 -5.41 0.50 11.07
N THR A 114 -5.80 1.22 10.02
CA THR A 114 -4.94 1.49 8.86
C THR A 114 -3.68 2.25 9.26
N ALA A 115 -3.80 3.27 10.13
CA ALA A 115 -2.64 4.01 10.64
C ALA A 115 -1.66 3.09 11.37
N LYS A 116 -2.19 2.19 12.21
CA LYS A 116 -1.40 1.20 12.95
C LYS A 116 -0.72 0.21 12.00
N GLU A 117 -1.40 -0.24 10.95
CA GLU A 117 -0.85 -1.15 9.94
C GLU A 117 0.30 -0.52 9.15
N ILE A 118 0.18 0.75 8.77
CA ILE A 118 1.26 1.46 8.06
C ILE A 118 2.51 1.55 8.96
N VAL A 119 2.33 2.06 10.19
CA VAL A 119 3.45 2.42 11.07
C VAL A 119 4.06 1.21 11.80
N LYS A 120 3.24 0.26 12.24
CA LYS A 120 3.66 -0.92 13.02
C LYS A 120 3.55 -2.24 12.24
N GLY A 121 3.23 -2.17 10.95
CA GLY A 121 3.19 -3.34 10.09
C GLY A 121 4.56 -3.99 9.93
N LYS A 122 4.54 -5.17 9.31
CA LYS A 122 5.76 -5.87 8.92
C LYS A 122 6.17 -5.42 7.51
N ALA A 123 7.45 -5.54 7.21
CA ALA A 123 7.91 -5.40 5.84
C ALA A 123 7.15 -6.37 4.92
N ASP A 124 6.83 -5.90 3.71
CA ASP A 124 6.09 -6.70 2.76
C ASP A 124 6.88 -7.94 2.36
N ALA A 125 6.19 -9.08 2.21
CA ALA A 125 6.80 -10.28 1.67
C ALA A 125 7.21 -10.03 0.21
N LEU A 126 8.39 -10.51 -0.17
CA LEU A 126 8.82 -10.48 -1.56
C LEU A 126 8.01 -11.51 -2.35
N ASN A 127 7.00 -11.05 -3.07
CA ASN A 127 6.16 -11.90 -3.92
C ASN A 127 6.58 -11.79 -5.38
N SER A 128 6.69 -12.94 -6.04
CA SER A 128 7.07 -13.01 -7.45
C SER A 128 6.00 -12.34 -8.32
N SER A 129 6.44 -11.43 -9.19
CA SER A 129 5.60 -10.84 -10.25
C SER A 129 5.80 -11.54 -11.60
N PHE A 130 6.38 -12.75 -11.59
CA PHE A 130 6.68 -13.51 -12.80
C PHE A 130 5.43 -13.75 -13.65
N LYS A 131 5.53 -13.44 -14.94
CA LYS A 131 4.48 -13.63 -15.94
C LYS A 131 5.11 -14.05 -17.26
N LEU A 132 4.43 -14.92 -17.99
CA LEU A 132 4.82 -15.28 -19.34
C LEU A 132 4.58 -14.12 -20.31
N THR A 133 5.57 -13.82 -21.15
CA THR A 133 5.46 -12.82 -22.22
C THR A 133 5.85 -13.46 -23.54
N TYR A 134 5.29 -12.97 -24.66
CA TYR A 134 5.57 -13.54 -25.98
C TYR A 134 7.07 -13.55 -26.33
N ASN A 135 7.77 -12.44 -26.07
CA ASN A 135 9.21 -12.34 -26.33
C ASN A 135 10.01 -13.39 -25.54
N MET A 136 9.65 -13.62 -24.27
CA MET A 136 10.27 -14.64 -23.45
C MET A 136 10.06 -16.04 -24.02
N VAL A 137 8.82 -16.41 -24.37
CA VAL A 137 8.52 -17.73 -24.95
C VAL A 137 9.26 -17.93 -26.27
N LEU A 138 9.25 -16.93 -27.17
CA LEU A 138 9.95 -17.00 -28.45
C LEU A 138 11.47 -17.15 -28.26
N ASN A 139 12.07 -16.43 -27.31
CA ASN A 139 13.50 -16.59 -27.01
C ASN A 139 13.82 -17.97 -26.44
N LEU A 140 12.95 -18.53 -25.61
CA LEU A 140 13.16 -19.88 -25.05
C LEU A 140 13.04 -20.96 -26.11
N LEU A 141 12.07 -20.85 -27.02
CA LEU A 141 11.93 -21.77 -28.15
C LEU A 141 13.09 -21.67 -29.14
N ARG A 142 13.75 -20.51 -29.23
CA ARG A 142 14.91 -20.31 -30.11
C ARG A 142 16.18 -20.97 -29.59
N VAL A 143 16.35 -21.09 -28.27
CA VAL A 143 17.57 -21.66 -27.69
C VAL A 143 17.42 -23.18 -27.59
N GLU A 144 18.15 -23.90 -28.44
CA GLU A 144 18.20 -25.36 -28.37
C GLU A 144 18.70 -25.82 -26.98
N GLY A 145 17.96 -26.74 -26.37
CA GLY A 145 18.28 -27.30 -25.05
C GLY A 145 17.63 -26.62 -23.84
N ILE A 146 16.90 -25.51 -24.02
CA ILE A 146 16.11 -24.91 -22.94
C ILE A 146 14.63 -25.23 -23.14
N ASN A 147 14.07 -26.01 -22.20
CA ASN A 147 12.65 -26.30 -22.18
C ASN A 147 11.90 -25.18 -21.40
N PRO A 148 10.96 -24.45 -22.02
CA PRO A 148 10.20 -23.38 -21.35
C PRO A 148 9.50 -23.85 -20.07
N GLU A 149 8.94 -25.06 -20.08
CA GLU A 149 8.26 -25.69 -18.96
C GLU A 149 9.22 -25.89 -17.77
N PHE A 150 10.47 -26.27 -18.04
CA PHE A 150 11.49 -26.41 -17.00
C PHE A 150 11.81 -25.07 -16.30
N MET A 151 11.80 -23.96 -17.04
CA MET A 151 12.00 -22.64 -16.43
C MET A 151 10.79 -22.22 -15.60
N LEU A 152 9.57 -22.54 -16.05
CA LEU A 152 8.34 -22.27 -15.32
C LEU A 152 8.32 -22.99 -13.96
N GLU A 153 8.67 -24.27 -13.95
CA GLU A 153 8.74 -25.08 -12.73
C GLU A 153 9.73 -24.52 -11.70
N ARG A 154 10.86 -23.97 -12.17
CA ARG A 154 11.90 -23.38 -11.31
C ARG A 154 11.69 -21.90 -11.02
N SER A 155 10.60 -21.29 -11.49
CA SER A 155 10.32 -19.89 -11.22
C SER A 155 10.06 -19.64 -9.73
N PHE A 156 10.47 -18.47 -9.23
CA PHE A 156 10.20 -18.10 -7.84
C PHE A 156 8.69 -18.04 -7.54
N TYR A 157 7.88 -17.74 -8.56
CA TYR A 157 6.42 -17.80 -8.45
C TYR A 157 5.95 -19.22 -8.13
N GLN A 158 6.39 -20.20 -8.92
CA GLN A 158 6.01 -21.60 -8.72
C GLN A 158 6.52 -22.14 -7.37
N PHE A 159 7.74 -21.76 -6.96
CA PHE A 159 8.28 -22.08 -5.65
C PHE A 159 7.40 -21.56 -4.50
N GLN A 160 6.95 -20.30 -4.57
CA GLN A 160 6.06 -19.71 -3.55
C GLN A 160 4.72 -20.42 -3.49
N HIS A 161 4.13 -20.77 -4.63
CA HIS A 161 2.89 -21.53 -4.69
C HIS A 161 3.05 -22.91 -4.07
N TYR A 162 4.05 -23.69 -4.49
CA TYR A 162 4.30 -25.03 -3.93
C TYR A 162 4.58 -25.00 -2.43
N SER A 163 5.33 -24.00 -1.95
CA SER A 163 5.62 -23.85 -0.52
C SER A 163 4.37 -23.56 0.32
N THR A 164 3.34 -22.97 -0.28
CA THR A 164 2.10 -22.59 0.41
C THR A 164 1.09 -23.74 0.47
N ILE A 165 1.14 -24.69 -0.48
CA ILE A 165 0.18 -25.80 -0.60
C ILE A 165 0.08 -26.65 0.68
N PRO A 166 1.18 -27.12 1.31
CA PRO A 166 1.07 -27.96 2.51
C PRO A 166 0.29 -27.28 3.65
N ALA A 167 0.57 -26.00 3.90
CA ALA A 167 -0.10 -25.23 4.93
C ALA A 167 -1.59 -25.00 4.62
N LEU A 168 -1.96 -24.90 3.34
CA LEU A 168 -3.36 -24.80 2.92
C LEU A 168 -4.10 -26.13 3.08
N VAL A 169 -3.46 -27.25 2.73
CA VAL A 169 -4.03 -28.60 2.91
C VAL A 169 -4.24 -28.90 4.39
N GLU A 170 -3.29 -28.52 5.25
CA GLU A 170 -3.44 -28.66 6.71
C GLU A 170 -4.60 -27.82 7.25
N LYS A 171 -4.73 -26.56 6.81
CA LYS A 171 -5.86 -25.70 7.18
C LYS A 171 -7.19 -26.27 6.72
N LEU A 172 -7.26 -26.79 5.50
CA LEU A 172 -8.46 -27.44 4.95
C LEU A 172 -8.86 -28.62 5.84
N LYS A 173 -7.91 -29.50 6.15
CA LYS A 173 -8.14 -30.66 7.02
C LYS A 173 -8.63 -30.25 8.41
N ASN A 174 -8.04 -29.21 9.00
CA ASN A 174 -8.49 -28.70 10.31
C ASN A 174 -9.91 -28.14 10.25
N CYS A 175 -10.27 -27.41 9.18
CA CYS A 175 -11.62 -26.91 8.98
C CYS A 175 -12.64 -28.04 8.73
N GLU A 176 -12.28 -29.05 7.95
CA GLU A 176 -13.11 -30.25 7.71
C GLU A 176 -13.37 -31.00 9.02
N GLN A 177 -12.33 -31.19 9.85
CA GLN A 177 -12.50 -31.80 11.17
C GLN A 177 -13.43 -31.01 12.08
N GLN A 178 -13.32 -29.67 12.09
CA GLN A 178 -14.22 -28.81 12.86
C GLN A 178 -15.66 -28.90 12.34
N TYR A 179 -15.84 -28.97 11.02
CA TYR A 179 -17.14 -29.14 10.39
C TYR A 179 -17.77 -30.49 10.75
N GLU A 180 -17.03 -31.59 10.61
CA GLU A 180 -17.51 -32.94 10.94
C GLU A 180 -17.79 -33.13 12.44
N ALA A 181 -17.01 -32.46 13.31
CA ALA A 181 -17.25 -32.45 14.75
C ALA A 181 -18.51 -31.66 15.14
N MET A 182 -18.95 -30.71 14.31
CA MET A 182 -20.10 -29.87 14.58
C MET A 182 -21.40 -30.63 14.25
N LYS A 183 -21.93 -31.36 15.23
CA LYS A 183 -23.25 -31.98 15.12
C LYS A 183 -24.33 -31.03 15.63
N ILE A 184 -25.20 -30.59 14.72
CA ILE A 184 -26.35 -29.74 15.04
C ILE A 184 -27.61 -30.60 15.01
N GLU A 185 -28.37 -30.62 16.10
CA GLU A 185 -29.67 -31.28 16.14
C GLU A 185 -30.65 -30.58 15.20
N ASN A 186 -31.40 -31.36 14.41
CA ASN A 186 -32.38 -30.87 13.44
C ASN A 186 -31.82 -29.77 12.51
N GLU A 187 -30.63 -30.00 11.95
CA GLU A 187 -29.91 -29.03 11.11
C GLU A 187 -30.78 -28.42 10.00
N GLU A 188 -31.65 -29.19 9.36
CA GLU A 188 -32.55 -28.67 8.34
C GLU A 188 -33.51 -27.59 8.87
N GLU A 189 -34.11 -27.81 10.04
CA GLU A 189 -35.05 -26.85 10.64
C GLU A 189 -34.31 -25.61 11.15
N VAL A 190 -33.16 -25.81 11.80
CA VAL A 190 -32.29 -24.72 12.26
C VAL A 190 -31.81 -23.87 11.08
N ALA A 191 -31.41 -24.50 9.98
CA ALA A 191 -31.00 -23.80 8.76
C ALA A 191 -32.16 -23.02 8.13
N ARG A 192 -33.39 -23.57 8.12
CA ARG A 192 -34.59 -22.85 7.65
C ARG A 192 -34.87 -21.64 8.54
N TYR A 193 -34.86 -21.82 9.86
CA TYR A 193 -35.06 -20.73 10.82
C TYR A 193 -33.99 -19.64 10.67
N TYR A 194 -32.72 -20.02 10.57
CA TYR A 194 -31.61 -19.08 10.39
C TYR A 194 -31.75 -18.28 9.08
N LYS A 195 -32.10 -18.94 7.97
CA LYS A 195 -32.37 -18.28 6.70
C LYS A 195 -33.53 -17.29 6.81
N LEU A 196 -34.59 -17.65 7.53
CA LEU A 196 -35.74 -16.77 7.74
C LEU A 196 -35.36 -15.56 8.62
N LYS A 197 -34.61 -15.79 9.70
CA LYS A 197 -34.11 -14.73 10.60
C LYS A 197 -33.21 -13.74 9.85
N LYS A 198 -32.26 -14.23 9.05
CA LYS A 198 -31.41 -13.41 8.18
C LYS A 198 -32.21 -12.55 7.19
N LYS A 199 -33.27 -13.13 6.60
CA LYS A 199 -34.18 -12.38 5.71
C LYS A 199 -34.95 -11.31 6.47
N LEU A 200 -35.41 -11.61 7.69
CA LEU A 200 -36.12 -10.67 8.53
C LEU A 200 -35.23 -9.50 8.96
N GLU A 201 -34.00 -9.77 9.38
CA GLU A 201 -32.99 -8.74 9.68
C GLU A 201 -32.73 -7.85 8.46
N LEU A 202 -32.54 -8.43 7.28
CA LEU A 202 -32.36 -7.66 6.03
C LEU A 202 -33.53 -6.74 5.74
N VAL A 203 -34.77 -7.23 5.89
CA VAL A 203 -35.99 -6.43 5.66
C VAL A 203 -36.14 -5.34 6.72
N GLN A 204 -35.79 -5.62 7.99
CA GLN A 204 -35.78 -4.62 9.05
C GLN A 204 -34.77 -3.51 8.77
N ASP A 205 -33.57 -3.84 8.30
CA ASP A 205 -32.57 -2.85 7.91
C ASP A 205 -33.07 -1.98 6.75
N GLN A 206 -33.67 -2.60 5.72
CA GLN A 206 -34.27 -1.86 4.61
C GLN A 206 -35.42 -0.94 5.07
N MET A 207 -36.26 -1.42 5.99
CA MET A 207 -37.34 -0.63 6.57
C MET A 207 -36.79 0.55 7.38
N SER A 208 -35.75 0.34 8.19
CA SER A 208 -35.08 1.39 8.95
C SER A 208 -34.48 2.45 8.03
N VAL A 209 -33.80 2.03 6.95
CA VAL A 209 -33.25 2.96 5.95
C VAL A 209 -34.37 3.78 5.30
N MET A 210 -35.48 3.14 4.91
CA MET A 210 -36.62 3.85 4.32
C MET A 210 -37.27 4.82 5.32
N MET A 211 -37.51 4.38 6.55
CA MET A 211 -38.12 5.23 7.59
C MET A 211 -37.26 6.45 7.93
N ASN A 212 -35.93 6.30 7.85
CA ASN A 212 -34.98 7.38 8.07
C ASN A 212 -34.76 8.28 6.85
N GLU A 213 -35.41 8.01 5.72
CA GLU A 213 -35.38 8.96 4.60
C GLU A 213 -36.04 10.28 5.02
N PRO A 214 -35.42 11.44 4.70
CA PRO A 214 -35.92 12.74 5.13
C PRO A 214 -37.39 13.00 4.76
N LYS A 215 -37.84 12.46 3.62
CA LYS A 215 -39.22 12.55 3.14
C LYS A 215 -40.24 12.00 4.15
N TYR A 216 -39.91 10.94 4.87
CA TYR A 216 -40.80 10.27 5.82
C TYR A 216 -40.51 10.66 7.27
N LEU A 217 -39.25 10.93 7.61
CA LEU A 217 -38.84 11.23 8.99
C LEU A 217 -39.12 12.68 9.41
N LEU A 218 -38.84 13.66 8.54
CA LEU A 218 -38.86 15.10 8.90
C LEU A 218 -40.19 15.60 9.49
N PRO A 219 -41.38 15.17 9.02
CA PRO A 219 -42.65 15.60 9.61
C PRO A 219 -42.81 15.25 11.09
N PHE A 220 -42.06 14.25 11.57
CA PHE A 220 -42.18 13.70 12.92
C PHE A 220 -41.04 14.12 13.86
N LEU A 221 -40.03 14.84 13.38
CA LEU A 221 -38.90 15.36 14.17
C LEU A 221 -39.24 16.72 14.81
N GLN A 222 -40.29 16.74 15.62
CA GLN A 222 -40.68 17.93 16.39
C GLN A 222 -39.87 18.01 17.71
N PRO A 223 -39.55 19.22 18.21
CA PRO A 223 -38.89 19.36 19.51
C PRO A 223 -39.63 18.63 20.63
N GLY A 224 -38.91 17.87 21.46
CA GLY A 224 -39.48 17.06 22.54
C GLY A 224 -39.91 15.64 22.15
N ARG A 225 -39.77 15.24 20.87
CA ARG A 225 -39.96 13.86 20.42
C ARG A 225 -38.84 12.96 20.93
N LEU A 226 -39.20 11.84 21.55
CA LEU A 226 -38.24 10.79 21.91
C LEU A 226 -37.83 10.01 20.65
N VAL A 227 -36.53 9.80 20.48
CA VAL A 227 -35.92 9.02 19.40
C VAL A 227 -35.03 7.94 20.01
N THR A 228 -35.02 6.76 19.40
CA THR A 228 -34.22 5.59 19.79
C THR A 228 -33.21 5.26 18.71
#